data_AF-A0A382BN52-F1
#
_entry.id   AF-A0A382BN52-F1
#
_cell.length_a   1.000
_cell.length_b   1.000
_cell.length_c   1.000
_cell.angle_alpha   90.00
_cell.angle_beta   90.00
_cell.angle_gamma   90.00
#
_symmetry.space_group_name_H-M   'P 1'
#
loop_
_entity.id
_entity.type
_entity.pdbx_description
1 polymer ?
#
loop_
_entity_poly.entity_id
_entity_poly.type
_entity_poly.pdbx_seq_one_letter_code
_entity_poly.pdbx_strand_id
1 'polypeptide(L)'
;MYLSNGSPRKAITYAANFGRDADTIGAMVGGIVGALHGVSGLPQEWVEKASNVSTSETDYSKPQYGTGDKPLDLTGFNYVDIAKQLQGVIQRRQEDLGEVSEMLTNMNQ
;
A
#
# COMPACT_ATOMS: atom_id res chain seq x y z
N MET A 1 -13.98 3.29 4.87
CA MET A 1 -14.10 3.62 6.30
C MET A 1 -15.53 3.82 6.76
N TYR A 2 -16.35 4.59 6.01
CA TYR A 2 -17.77 4.79 6.32
C TYR A 2 -18.57 3.48 6.40
N LEU A 3 -18.52 2.65 5.34
CA LEU A 3 -19.24 1.37 5.30
C LEU A 3 -18.72 0.34 6.30
N SER A 4 -17.44 0.39 6.65
CA SER A 4 -16.78 -0.56 7.55
C SER A 4 -16.81 -0.16 9.03
N ASN A 5 -17.43 0.99 9.34
CA ASN A 5 -17.45 1.59 10.68
C ASN A 5 -16.06 1.69 11.31
N GLY A 6 -15.07 2.07 10.50
CA GLY A 6 -13.67 2.20 10.91
C GLY A 6 -12.88 0.89 11.07
N SER A 7 -13.49 -0.28 10.94
CA SER A 7 -12.79 -1.56 11.12
C SER A 7 -11.98 -1.96 9.88
N PRO A 8 -10.66 -2.20 10.01
CA PRO A 8 -9.83 -2.69 8.90
C PRO A 8 -10.25 -4.05 8.37
N ARG A 9 -10.57 -4.98 9.28
CA ARG A 9 -11.07 -6.30 8.90
C ARG A 9 -12.32 -6.17 8.02
N LYS A 10 -13.32 -5.40 8.46
CA LYS A 10 -14.56 -5.24 7.68
C LYS A 10 -14.31 -4.54 6.35
N ALA A 11 -13.46 -3.52 6.32
CA ALA A 11 -13.14 -2.79 5.09
C ALA A 11 -12.56 -3.73 4.02
N ILE A 12 -11.56 -4.54 4.40
CA ILE A 12 -10.90 -5.50 3.51
C ILE A 12 -11.86 -6.62 3.11
N THR A 13 -12.67 -7.14 4.04
CA THR A 13 -13.69 -8.14 3.71
C THR A 13 -14.71 -7.61 2.72
N TYR A 14 -15.18 -6.37 2.86
CA TYR A 14 -16.12 -5.78 1.90
C TYR A 14 -15.49 -5.56 0.53
N ALA A 15 -14.22 -5.12 0.48
CA ALA A 15 -13.47 -5.00 -0.76
C ALA A 15 -13.35 -6.35 -1.48
N ALA A 16 -13.00 -7.41 -0.76
CA ALA A 16 -12.90 -8.77 -1.32
C ALA A 16 -14.24 -9.34 -1.81
N ASN A 17 -15.36 -8.88 -1.27
CA ASN A 17 -16.71 -9.31 -1.66
C ASN A 17 -17.37 -8.39 -2.70
N PHE A 18 -16.69 -7.33 -3.15
CA PHE A 18 -17.27 -6.33 -4.06
C PHE A 18 -17.41 -6.84 -5.52
N GLY A 19 -16.67 -7.90 -5.87
CA GLY A 19 -16.74 -8.60 -7.16
C GLY A 19 -15.93 -7.95 -8.29
N ARG A 20 -15.82 -8.71 -9.39
CA ARG A 20 -15.10 -8.41 -10.66
C ARG A 20 -13.59 -8.20 -10.53
N ASP A 21 -13.15 -7.18 -9.80
CA ASP A 21 -11.73 -6.80 -9.65
C ASP A 21 -11.39 -6.71 -8.14
N ALA A 22 -11.84 -7.72 -7.42
CA ALA A 22 -11.85 -7.75 -5.96
C ALA A 22 -10.44 -7.82 -5.36
N ASP A 23 -9.48 -8.39 -6.09
CA ASP A 23 -8.07 -8.40 -5.76
C ASP A 23 -7.46 -6.99 -5.85
N THR A 24 -7.67 -6.28 -6.95
CA THR A 24 -7.18 -4.89 -7.10
C THR A 24 -7.83 -3.95 -6.08
N ILE A 25 -9.15 -4.02 -5.92
CA ILE A 25 -9.88 -3.23 -4.91
C ILE A 25 -9.41 -3.61 -3.50
N GLY A 26 -9.25 -4.91 -3.22
CA GLY A 26 -8.73 -5.42 -1.96
C GLY A 26 -7.33 -4.94 -1.64
N ALA A 27 -6.44 -4.90 -2.63
CA ALA A 27 -5.07 -4.40 -2.49
C ALA A 27 -5.04 -2.91 -2.18
N MET A 28 -5.79 -2.08 -2.93
CA MET A 28 -5.89 -0.64 -2.66
C MET A 28 -6.49 -0.35 -1.29
N VAL A 29 -7.60 -1.01 -0.92
CA VAL A 29 -8.24 -0.84 0.39
C VAL A 29 -7.30 -1.32 1.50
N GLY A 30 -6.64 -2.48 1.33
CA GLY A 30 -5.68 -3.00 2.29
C GLY A 30 -4.50 -2.03 2.52
N GLY A 31 -3.95 -1.45 1.46
CA GLY A 31 -2.88 -0.46 1.54
C GLY A 31 -3.30 0.82 2.27
N ILE A 32 -4.46 1.38 1.92
CA ILE A 32 -4.98 2.60 2.57
C ILE A 32 -5.24 2.34 4.05
N VAL A 33 -5.92 1.25 4.39
CA VAL A 33 -6.31 1.00 5.78
C VAL A 33 -5.11 0.57 6.62
N GLY A 34 -4.16 -0.17 6.04
CA GLY A 34 -2.88 -0.48 6.65
C GLY A 34 -2.04 0.75 6.95
N ALA A 35 -2.00 1.73 6.04
CA ALA A 35 -1.33 3.01 6.28
C ALA A 35 -1.99 3.80 7.43
N LEU A 36 -3.32 3.75 7.55
CA LEU A 36 -4.06 4.47 8.58
C LEU A 36 -3.95 3.84 9.98
N HIS A 37 -3.87 2.51 10.09
CA HIS A 37 -3.91 1.81 11.38
C HIS A 37 -2.58 1.18 11.79
N GLY A 38 -1.59 1.20 10.89
CA GLY A 38 -0.37 0.42 11.03
C GLY A 38 -0.63 -1.09 10.95
N VAL A 39 0.46 -1.85 10.96
CA VAL A 39 0.41 -3.32 10.89
C VAL A 39 -0.35 -3.94 12.07
N SER A 40 -0.26 -3.35 13.26
CA SER A 40 -0.93 -3.81 14.47
C SER A 40 -2.46 -3.66 14.43
N GLY A 41 -2.99 -2.80 13.55
CA GLY A 41 -4.42 -2.64 13.36
C GLY A 41 -5.04 -3.62 12.35
N LEU A 42 -4.23 -4.42 11.66
CA LEU A 42 -4.68 -5.43 10.71
C LEU A 42 -4.83 -6.81 11.38
N PRO A 43 -5.70 -7.68 10.85
CA PRO A 43 -5.76 -9.08 11.26
C PRO A 43 -4.39 -9.76 11.12
N GLN A 44 -3.80 -10.16 12.25
CA GLN A 44 -2.45 -10.70 12.29
C GLN A 44 -2.31 -11.95 11.41
N GLU A 45 -3.33 -12.80 11.37
CA GLU A 45 -3.31 -14.02 10.55
C GLU A 45 -3.26 -13.71 9.05
N TRP A 46 -3.81 -12.56 8.62
CA TRP A 46 -3.72 -12.11 7.23
C TRP A 46 -2.36 -11.51 6.92
N VAL A 47 -1.79 -10.75 7.85
CA VAL A 47 -0.44 -10.18 7.72
C VAL A 47 0.58 -11.31 7.63
N GLU A 48 0.49 -12.32 8.50
CA GLU A 48 1.38 -13.48 8.48
C GLU A 48 1.25 -14.26 7.17
N LYS A 49 0.02 -14.56 6.75
CA LYS A 49 -0.21 -15.24 5.47
C LYS A 49 0.33 -14.45 4.28
N ALA A 50 0.06 -13.15 4.22
CA ALA A 50 0.57 -12.29 3.16
C ALA A 50 2.10 -12.21 3.18
N SER A 51 2.71 -12.09 4.36
CA SER A 51 4.16 -12.01 4.51
C SER A 51 4.83 -13.32 4.10
N ASN A 52 4.27 -14.47 4.48
CA ASN A 52 4.78 -15.80 4.11
C ASN A 52 4.66 -16.07 2.61
N VAL A 53 3.53 -15.72 1.99
CA VAL A 53 3.33 -15.90 0.54
C VAL A 53 4.19 -14.90 -0.24
N SER A 54 4.23 -13.65 0.20
CA SER A 54 5.08 -12.59 -0.36
C SER A 54 6.57 -12.75 -0.02
N THR A 55 7.00 -13.81 0.65
CA THR A 55 8.43 -14.18 0.73
C THR A 55 8.71 -15.48 -0.01
N SER A 56 7.73 -16.37 -0.14
CA SER A 56 7.88 -17.66 -0.83
C SER A 56 7.66 -17.59 -2.35
N GLU A 57 6.73 -16.75 -2.83
CA GLU A 57 6.56 -16.42 -4.26
C GLU A 57 7.53 -15.34 -4.74
N THR A 58 8.10 -14.61 -3.79
CA THR A 58 9.00 -13.46 -3.98
C THR A 58 10.46 -13.87 -4.01
N ASP A 59 10.75 -15.17 -4.13
CA ASP A 59 12.03 -15.61 -4.67
C ASP A 59 12.07 -15.29 -6.17
N TYR A 60 12.20 -14.00 -6.48
CA TYR A 60 12.35 -13.48 -7.83
C TYR A 60 13.72 -13.84 -8.44
N SER A 61 14.59 -14.52 -7.68
CA SER A 61 15.77 -15.19 -8.22
C SER A 61 15.40 -16.45 -9.03
N LYS A 62 14.12 -16.86 -9.01
CA LYS A 62 13.62 -17.91 -9.90
C LYS A 62 13.57 -17.43 -11.35
N PRO A 63 14.01 -18.25 -12.32
CA PRO A 63 14.07 -17.88 -13.74
C PRO A 63 12.72 -17.43 -14.32
N GLN A 64 11.62 -17.97 -13.81
CA GLN A 64 10.25 -17.70 -14.26
C GLN A 64 9.77 -16.25 -14.09
N TYR A 65 10.47 -15.43 -13.31
CA TYR A 65 10.12 -14.03 -13.08
C TYR A 65 11.00 -13.03 -13.84
N GLY A 66 12.05 -13.49 -14.52
CA GLY A 66 12.95 -12.61 -15.28
C GLY A 66 12.69 -12.59 -16.79
N THR A 67 13.48 -11.80 -17.52
CA THR A 67 13.35 -11.67 -18.97
C THR A 67 14.07 -12.83 -19.66
N GLY A 68 13.34 -13.90 -20.00
CA GLY A 68 13.91 -15.11 -20.61
C GLY A 68 14.47 -16.09 -19.56
N ASP A 69 15.63 -16.70 -19.82
CA ASP A 69 16.26 -17.67 -18.90
C ASP A 69 17.03 -17.02 -17.73
N LYS A 70 17.03 -15.69 -17.61
CA LYS A 70 17.78 -14.96 -16.59
C LYS A 70 16.85 -14.49 -15.49
N PRO A 71 17.10 -14.84 -14.21
CA PRO A 71 16.36 -14.29 -13.08
C PRO A 71 16.38 -12.76 -13.02
N LEU A 72 15.41 -12.17 -12.33
CA LEU A 72 15.44 -10.74 -12.03
C LEU A 72 16.61 -10.44 -11.09
N ASP A 73 17.45 -9.49 -11.49
CA ASP A 73 18.49 -8.98 -10.61
C ASP A 73 17.88 -8.05 -9.55
N LEU A 74 17.62 -8.62 -8.38
CA LEU A 74 17.08 -7.91 -7.23
C LEU A 74 18.13 -7.39 -6.26
N THR A 75 19.42 -7.54 -6.57
CA THR A 75 20.50 -7.16 -5.64
C THR A 75 20.49 -5.66 -5.30
N GLY A 76 19.88 -4.82 -6.14
CA GLY A 76 19.67 -3.39 -5.90
C GLY A 76 18.31 -2.99 -5.31
N PHE A 77 17.38 -3.92 -5.08
CA PHE A 77 16.01 -3.57 -4.69
C PHE A 77 15.84 -3.60 -3.16
N ASN A 78 15.91 -2.42 -2.53
CA ASN A 78 15.68 -2.27 -1.09
C ASN A 78 14.32 -1.64 -0.80
N TYR A 79 13.40 -2.45 -0.26
CA TYR A 79 12.04 -2.01 0.12
C TYR A 79 12.05 -0.82 1.09
N VAL A 80 13.04 -0.72 1.98
CA VAL A 80 13.16 0.38 2.94
C VAL A 80 13.50 1.70 2.23
N ASP A 81 14.36 1.65 1.23
CA ASP A 81 14.77 2.86 0.50
C ASP A 81 13.65 3.38 -0.39
N ILE A 82 12.89 2.47 -1.03
CA ILE A 82 11.69 2.83 -1.81
C ILE A 82 10.61 3.43 -0.90
N ALA A 83 10.38 2.86 0.28
CA ALA A 83 9.42 3.40 1.24
C ALA A 83 9.80 4.82 1.69
N LYS A 84 11.10 5.09 1.92
CA LYS A 84 11.59 6.45 2.22
C LYS A 84 11.38 7.43 1.07
N GLN A 85 11.62 6.98 -0.16
CA GLN A 85 11.36 7.82 -1.35
C GLN A 85 9.88 8.18 -1.46
N LEU A 86 8.98 7.22 -1.24
CA LEU A 86 7.53 7.46 -1.24
C LEU A 86 7.12 8.42 -0.11
N GLN A 87 7.67 8.25 1.09
CA GLN A 87 7.43 9.17 2.21
C GLN A 87 7.84 10.60 1.84
N GLY A 88 8.98 10.79 1.17
CA GLY A 88 9.42 12.11 0.70
C GLY A 88 8.48 12.72 -0.35
N VAL A 89 7.88 11.90 -1.21
CA VAL A 89 6.85 12.38 -2.17
C VAL A 89 5.58 12.82 -1.45
N ILE A 90 5.14 12.06 -0.44
CA ILE A 90 3.95 12.39 0.35
C ILE A 90 4.15 13.72 1.10
N GLN A 91 5.31 13.89 1.73
CA GLN A 91 5.64 15.11 2.48
C GLN A 91 5.59 16.36 1.59
N ARG A 92 6.23 16.33 0.42
CA ARG A 92 6.21 17.45 -0.53
C ARG A 92 4.78 17.81 -0.97
N ARG A 93 3.95 16.80 -1.25
CA ARG A 93 2.55 17.04 -1.65
C ARG A 93 1.72 17.65 -0.51
N GLN A 94 2.01 17.30 0.74
CA GLN A 94 1.35 17.92 1.89
C GLN A 94 1.74 19.38 2.06
N GLU A 95 3.02 19.72 1.81
CA GLU A 95 3.52 21.10 1.79
C GLU A 95 2.83 21.91 0.70
N ASP A 96 2.82 21.42 -0.55
CA ASP A 96 2.15 22.07 -1.69
C ASP A 96 0.66 22.32 -1.41
N LEU A 97 -0.04 21.35 -0.82
CA LEU A 97 -1.46 21.49 -0.46
C LEU A 97 -1.68 22.49 0.68
N GLY A 98 -0.73 22.61 1.62
CA GLY A 98 -0.74 23.61 2.67
C GLY A 98 -0.62 25.02 2.11
N GLU A 99 0.33 25.25 1.21
CA GLU A 99 0.53 26.55 0.55
C GLU A 99 -0.69 26.99 -0.26
N VAL A 100 -1.30 26.06 -1.01
CA VAL A 100 -2.55 26.34 -1.76
C VAL A 100 -3.70 26.68 -0.82
N SER A 101 -3.80 25.99 0.33
CA SER A 101 -4.83 26.28 1.35
C SER A 101 -4.65 27.67 1.96
N GLU A 102 -3.41 28.09 2.24
CA GLU A 102 -3.11 29.43 2.75
C GLU A 102 -3.42 30.52 1.71
N MET A 103 -3.08 30.31 0.44
CA MET A 103 -3.45 31.23 -0.66
C MET A 103 -4.97 31.44 -0.77
N LEU A 104 -5.75 30.36 -0.72
CA LEU A 104 -7.22 30.43 -0.77
C LEU A 104 -7.82 31.13 0.45
N THR A 105 -7.19 31.02 1.61
CA THR A 105 -7.63 31.68 2.84
C THR A 105 -7.36 33.18 2.78
N ASN A 106 -6.20 33.59 2.26
CA ASN A 106 -5.81 35.00 2.11
C ASN A 106 -6.59 35.72 0.99
N MET A 107 -7.08 35.00 -0.03
CA MET A 107 -7.94 35.56 -1.07
C MET A 107 -9.40 35.81 -0.63
N ASN A 108 -9.84 35.16 0.45
CA ASN A 108 -11.20 35.28 0.99
C ASN A 108 -11.30 36.23 2.20
N GLN A 109 -10.22 36.95 2.53
CA GLN A 109 -10.21 38.10 3.46
C GLN A 109 -10.27 39.41 2.68
#